data_AF-A0A351WRZ2-F1
#
_entry.id   AF-A0A351WRZ2-F1
#
_cell.length_a   1.000
_cell.length_b   1.000
_cell.length_c   1.000
_cell.angle_alpha   90.00
_cell.angle_beta   90.00
_cell.angle_gamma   90.00
#
_symmetry.space_group_name_H-M   'P 1'
#
loop_
_entity.id
_entity.type
_entity.pdbx_description
1 polymer ?
#
loop_
_entity_poly.entity_id
_entity_poly.type
_entity_poly.pdbx_seq_one_letter_code
_entity_poly.pdbx_strand_id
1 'polypeptide(L)'
;GNGGYTQMIKQNTVGRDVAAGSDACLSCHFNVADWVNTPHTQKAKKGKENVLGYNADPALYTRAAAWITANKETYLHPGNKNTDGTAKDPSKLGIRAVMTEKPTVTYSDQTFGVDDIAITIGSNYKQAYAVWMQGYGYKILNIRYNSIGLTAEAMGERTDERVWEGSCIGCHLTGYDPTGLQASYKDTAVPYDLNPYIADLRIGCEACHGPKADGTKNPADLTQDQQIDICGRCHGNWNPTVPGTTARKDVHEFKPGDSLVYLLSPAYNGGVDRLMRPKWGTATKEFSTSGAAIDDHMQWYNFKIGKHYGKFFNGKPVTCTSCHDPHKNNPGRNYGRRILKGDYNYTTGVASICNECHPNAGYGVTKKGVAGALNPHTAKPYNVGLDTIPTDPTAKWPWE
;
A
#
# COMPACT_ATOMS: atom_id res chain seq x y z
N GLY A 1 -38.11 -17.81 -9.68
CA GLY A 1 -38.91 -16.60 -9.45
C GLY A 1 -38.01 -15.40 -9.64
N ASN A 2 -38.28 -14.60 -10.69
CA ASN A 2 -37.55 -13.36 -10.97
C ASN A 2 -38.04 -12.26 -10.02
N GLY A 3 -37.35 -12.08 -8.90
CA GLY A 3 -37.44 -10.87 -8.08
C GLY A 3 -36.42 -9.85 -8.59
N GLY A 4 -36.89 -8.67 -9.00
CA GLY A 4 -36.06 -7.63 -9.59
C GLY A 4 -34.92 -7.18 -8.68
N TYR A 5 -33.70 -7.38 -9.13
CA TYR A 5 -32.50 -6.76 -8.57
C TYR A 5 -32.46 -5.31 -9.06
N THR A 6 -32.96 -4.37 -8.26
CA THR A 6 -32.67 -2.96 -8.45
C THR A 6 -31.15 -2.78 -8.34
N GLN A 7 -30.49 -2.45 -9.45
CA GLN A 7 -29.06 -2.19 -9.52
C GLN A 7 -28.69 -1.08 -8.52
N MET A 8 -27.95 -1.40 -7.47
CA MET A 8 -27.31 -0.40 -6.62
C MET A 8 -26.05 0.14 -7.30
N ILE A 9 -26.23 0.84 -8.42
CA ILE A 9 -25.24 1.81 -8.89
C ILE A 9 -25.55 3.08 -8.11
N LYS A 10 -24.71 3.45 -7.16
CA LYS A 10 -24.80 4.79 -6.58
C LYS A 10 -24.14 5.72 -7.59
N GLN A 11 -24.77 6.82 -7.95
CA GLN A 11 -24.10 7.91 -8.64
C GLN A 11 -23.61 8.91 -7.60
N ASN A 12 -22.38 9.44 -7.74
CA ASN A 12 -21.96 10.55 -6.89
C ASN A 12 -22.73 11.82 -7.24
N THR A 13 -22.48 12.88 -6.47
CA THR A 13 -23.11 14.20 -6.64
C THR A 13 -22.85 14.84 -8.01
N VAL A 14 -21.93 14.29 -8.82
CA VAL A 14 -21.66 14.73 -10.20
C VAL A 14 -22.15 13.73 -11.26
N GLY A 15 -23.04 12.80 -10.89
CA GLY A 15 -23.70 11.88 -11.82
C GLY A 15 -22.81 10.76 -12.35
N ARG A 16 -21.63 10.53 -11.76
CA ARG A 16 -20.74 9.43 -12.14
C ARG A 16 -21.06 8.20 -11.30
N ASP A 17 -21.04 7.04 -11.94
CA ASP A 17 -21.21 5.77 -11.26
C ASP A 17 -20.09 5.59 -10.23
N VAL A 18 -20.45 5.65 -8.94
CA VAL A 18 -19.56 5.23 -7.86
C VAL A 18 -19.77 3.76 -7.59
N ALA A 19 -18.64 3.09 -7.43
CA ALA A 19 -18.59 1.66 -7.25
C ALA A 19 -19.30 1.29 -5.92
N ALA A 20 -19.99 0.15 -5.89
CA ALA A 20 -21.07 -0.11 -4.92
C ALA A 20 -20.58 -0.30 -3.48
N GLY A 21 -19.27 -0.23 -3.24
CA GLY A 21 -18.63 -0.53 -1.97
C GLY A 21 -18.73 -2.02 -1.65
N SER A 22 -17.79 -2.53 -0.86
CA SER A 22 -17.70 -3.98 -0.63
C SER A 22 -18.91 -4.56 0.10
N ASP A 23 -19.63 -3.75 0.89
CA ASP A 23 -20.78 -4.21 1.68
C ASP A 23 -21.96 -4.61 0.77
N ALA A 24 -22.14 -3.94 -0.38
CA ALA A 24 -23.13 -4.33 -1.37
C ALA A 24 -22.82 -5.71 -1.95
N CYS A 25 -21.54 -6.02 -2.19
CA CYS A 25 -21.09 -7.33 -2.68
C CYS A 25 -21.37 -8.43 -1.64
N LEU A 26 -21.08 -8.16 -0.37
CA LEU A 26 -21.23 -9.13 0.72
C LEU A 26 -22.68 -9.55 0.98
N SER A 27 -23.67 -8.74 0.57
CA SER A 27 -25.09 -9.09 0.66
C SER A 27 -25.44 -10.37 -0.13
N CYS A 28 -24.72 -10.64 -1.22
CA CYS A 28 -24.93 -11.81 -2.08
C CYS A 28 -23.76 -12.81 -2.03
N HIS A 29 -22.57 -12.36 -1.65
CA HIS A 29 -21.33 -13.15 -1.63
C HIS A 29 -20.85 -13.43 -0.19
N PHE A 30 -21.72 -13.99 0.64
CA PHE A 30 -21.42 -14.28 2.05
C PHE A 30 -20.26 -15.28 2.25
N ASN A 31 -19.98 -16.11 1.24
CA ASN A 31 -18.88 -17.08 1.26
C ASN A 31 -17.48 -16.44 1.26
N VAL A 32 -17.39 -15.14 0.97
CA VAL A 32 -16.14 -14.35 1.07
C VAL A 32 -16.21 -13.29 2.18
N ALA A 33 -17.16 -13.41 3.11
CA ALA A 33 -17.33 -12.46 4.22
C ALA A 33 -16.09 -12.37 5.12
N ASP A 34 -15.27 -13.41 5.18
CA ASP A 34 -13.99 -13.39 5.90
C ASP A 34 -13.03 -12.29 5.42
N TRP A 35 -13.24 -11.76 4.20
CA TRP A 35 -12.50 -10.63 3.67
C TRP A 35 -12.50 -9.44 4.64
N VAL A 36 -13.60 -9.20 5.35
CA VAL A 36 -13.74 -8.07 6.30
C VAL A 36 -12.68 -8.10 7.40
N ASN A 37 -12.17 -9.29 7.72
CA ASN A 37 -11.17 -9.51 8.75
C ASN A 37 -9.73 -9.49 8.22
N THR A 38 -9.53 -9.27 6.92
CA THR A 38 -8.20 -9.24 6.32
C THR A 38 -7.50 -7.89 6.55
N PRO A 39 -6.15 -7.84 6.52
CA PRO A 39 -5.41 -6.58 6.58
C PRO A 39 -5.73 -5.59 5.44
N HIS A 40 -6.36 -6.04 4.34
CA HIS A 40 -6.79 -5.18 3.23
C HIS A 40 -7.88 -4.19 3.67
N THR A 41 -8.72 -4.56 4.64
CA THR A 41 -9.76 -3.67 5.18
C THR A 41 -9.25 -2.65 6.18
N GLN A 42 -7.97 -2.72 6.51
CA GLN A 42 -7.34 -1.86 7.50
C GLN A 42 -6.37 -0.87 6.86
N LYS A 43 -6.27 -0.81 5.52
CA LYS A 43 -5.24 0.00 4.85
C LYS A 43 -5.51 1.51 4.92
N ALA A 44 -6.77 1.90 5.04
CA ALA A 44 -7.16 3.24 5.45
C ALA A 44 -8.45 3.17 6.27
N LYS A 45 -8.55 4.02 7.28
CA LYS A 45 -9.74 4.19 8.10
C LYS A 45 -9.91 5.66 8.44
N LYS A 46 -11.16 6.10 8.56
CA LYS A 46 -11.46 7.50 8.91
C LYS A 46 -11.18 7.71 10.39
N GLY A 47 -10.72 8.91 10.73
CA GLY A 47 -10.69 9.38 12.10
C GLY A 47 -9.66 8.73 13.03
N LYS A 48 -9.66 9.28 14.24
CA LYS A 48 -8.74 8.99 15.34
C LYS A 48 -9.07 7.71 16.10
N GLU A 49 -10.33 7.28 16.04
CA GLU A 49 -10.83 6.07 16.69
C GLU A 49 -10.15 4.79 16.19
N ASN A 50 -9.48 4.90 15.03
CA ASN A 50 -8.75 3.81 14.38
C ASN A 50 -7.23 3.84 14.65
N VAL A 51 -6.74 4.83 15.41
CA VAL A 51 -5.36 4.89 15.86
C VAL A 51 -5.13 3.74 16.84
N LEU A 52 -4.11 2.94 16.58
CA LEU A 52 -3.74 1.83 17.47
C LEU A 52 -3.46 2.38 18.87
N GLY A 53 -4.11 1.76 19.86
CA GLY A 53 -4.00 2.17 21.26
C GLY A 53 -5.06 3.14 21.75
N TYR A 54 -5.83 3.81 20.87
CA TYR A 54 -6.75 4.92 21.24
C TYR A 54 -7.63 4.61 22.42
N ASN A 55 -8.21 3.42 22.42
CA ASN A 55 -9.09 2.95 23.48
C ASN A 55 -8.45 1.85 24.36
N ALA A 56 -7.23 1.41 24.07
CA ALA A 56 -6.67 0.17 24.61
C ALA A 56 -5.45 0.36 25.52
N ASP A 57 -4.68 1.44 25.39
CA ASP A 57 -3.51 1.71 26.25
C ASP A 57 -3.17 3.21 26.29
N PRO A 58 -3.63 3.97 27.31
CA PRO A 58 -3.26 5.36 27.51
C PRO A 58 -1.74 5.61 27.60
N ALA A 59 -0.96 4.65 28.10
CA ALA A 59 0.49 4.79 28.23
C ALA A 59 1.21 4.70 26.87
N LEU A 60 0.54 4.17 25.86
CA LEU A 60 1.00 4.16 24.47
C LEU A 60 1.07 5.59 23.91
N TYR A 61 0.07 6.42 24.21
CA TYR A 61 0.00 7.82 23.79
C TYR A 61 1.11 8.64 24.40
N THR A 62 1.33 8.49 25.70
CA THR A 62 2.39 9.20 26.42
C THR A 62 3.75 8.91 25.79
N ARG A 63 4.02 7.66 25.39
CA ARG A 63 5.28 7.27 24.74
C ARG A 63 5.44 7.85 23.33
N ALA A 64 4.39 7.80 22.51
CA ALA A 64 4.43 8.38 21.17
C ALA A 64 4.58 9.92 21.22
N ALA A 65 3.85 10.58 22.14
CA ALA A 65 3.96 12.02 22.39
C ALA A 65 5.35 12.43 22.87
N ALA A 66 5.93 11.70 23.83
CA ALA A 66 7.27 11.93 24.34
C ALA A 66 8.35 11.80 23.24
N TRP A 67 8.26 10.76 22.41
CA TRP A 67 9.21 10.56 21.31
C TRP A 67 9.15 11.70 20.28
N ILE A 68 7.95 12.13 19.88
CA ILE A 68 7.79 13.23 18.92
C ILE A 68 8.31 14.54 19.49
N THR A 69 7.97 14.85 20.75
CA THR A 69 8.47 16.04 21.44
C THR A 69 10.00 16.05 21.52
N ALA A 70 10.62 14.90 21.80
CA ALA A 70 12.08 14.77 21.87
C ALA A 70 12.78 14.91 20.50
N ASN A 71 12.08 14.67 19.38
CA ASN A 71 12.65 14.72 18.02
C ASN A 71 12.23 15.96 17.22
N LYS A 72 11.57 16.95 17.85
CA LYS A 72 10.96 18.13 17.22
C LYS A 72 11.86 18.95 16.27
N GLU A 73 13.19 18.92 16.44
CA GLU A 73 14.16 19.74 15.68
C GLU A 73 14.72 19.06 14.41
N THR A 74 14.41 17.79 14.18
CA THR A 74 14.96 17.02 13.03
C THR A 74 14.20 17.21 11.71
N TYR A 75 13.16 18.05 11.67
CA TYR A 75 12.17 18.00 10.59
C TYR A 75 12.17 19.16 9.59
N LEU A 76 13.15 20.08 9.68
CA LEU A 76 13.39 21.04 8.60
C LEU A 76 13.95 20.33 7.37
N HIS A 77 13.28 20.50 6.22
CA HIS A 77 13.80 20.08 4.91
C HIS A 77 15.28 20.54 4.77
N PRO A 78 16.26 19.67 4.44
CA PRO A 78 17.68 20.08 4.38
C PRO A 78 17.94 21.25 3.42
N GLY A 79 17.28 21.24 2.26
CA GLY A 79 17.24 22.37 1.32
C GLY A 79 16.68 23.69 1.88
N ASN A 80 15.80 23.66 2.89
CA ASN A 80 15.29 24.82 3.59
C ASN A 80 15.95 25.04 4.97
N LYS A 81 17.06 24.35 5.25
CA LYS A 81 17.79 24.46 6.52
C LYS A 81 19.06 25.29 6.32
N ASN A 82 19.23 26.32 7.14
CA ASN A 82 20.48 27.05 7.31
C ASN A 82 21.52 26.16 8.02
N THR A 83 22.79 26.51 7.93
CA THR A 83 23.88 25.80 8.62
C THR A 83 23.74 25.81 10.15
N ASP A 84 23.05 26.80 10.70
CA ASP A 84 22.72 26.92 12.13
C ASP A 84 21.45 26.15 12.55
N GLY A 85 20.80 25.46 11.59
CA GLY A 85 19.58 24.72 11.84
C GLY A 85 18.29 25.52 11.82
N THR A 86 18.31 26.82 11.48
CA THR A 86 17.10 27.63 11.24
C THR A 86 16.56 27.44 9.82
N ALA A 87 15.36 27.97 9.52
CA ALA A 87 14.78 27.88 8.18
C ALA A 87 15.32 28.98 7.24
N LYS A 88 15.73 28.62 6.01
CA LYS A 88 16.14 29.56 4.95
C LYS A 88 14.99 30.44 4.48
N ASP A 89 13.82 29.84 4.33
CA ASP A 89 12.56 30.47 3.96
C ASP A 89 11.49 30.06 4.99
N PRO A 90 11.15 30.95 5.94
CA PRO A 90 10.13 30.71 6.96
C PRO A 90 8.73 30.44 6.39
N SER A 91 8.44 30.87 5.16
CA SER A 91 7.16 30.60 4.49
C SER A 91 7.07 29.18 3.91
N LYS A 92 8.21 28.49 3.79
CA LYS A 92 8.35 27.11 3.28
C LYS A 92 8.70 26.11 4.38
N LEU A 93 8.30 26.39 5.62
CA LEU A 93 8.49 25.49 6.76
C LEU A 93 7.77 24.16 6.52
N GLY A 94 8.49 23.19 5.97
CA GLY A 94 8.10 21.80 6.03
C GLY A 94 8.23 21.29 7.47
N ILE A 95 7.09 21.02 8.09
CA ILE A 95 6.82 20.06 9.17
C ILE A 95 7.57 20.28 10.51
N ARG A 96 6.85 20.71 11.55
CA ARG A 96 7.22 20.55 12.97
C ARG A 96 6.26 19.56 13.63
N ALA A 97 6.53 18.26 13.56
CA ALA A 97 5.74 17.33 14.36
C ALA A 97 6.10 17.49 15.85
N VAL A 98 5.19 18.07 16.62
CA VAL A 98 5.15 17.98 18.08
C VAL A 98 3.92 17.11 18.40
N MET A 99 3.90 16.35 19.48
CA MET A 99 2.66 15.80 20.03
C MET A 99 2.80 15.99 21.53
N THR A 100 2.01 16.88 22.13
CA THR A 100 2.00 17.08 23.59
C THR A 100 0.87 16.27 24.24
N GLU A 101 0.84 16.26 25.58
CA GLU A 101 0.01 15.40 26.45
C GLU A 101 -1.52 15.48 26.19
N LYS A 102 -1.94 16.48 25.42
CA LYS A 102 -3.16 16.46 24.60
C LYS A 102 -2.73 16.85 23.19
N PRO A 103 -2.99 16.02 22.18
CA PRO A 103 -2.11 15.96 21.03
C PRO A 103 -2.29 17.21 20.17
N THR A 104 -1.18 17.77 19.69
CA THR A 104 -1.11 18.87 18.70
C THR A 104 0.26 18.80 17.95
N VAL A 105 0.32 18.92 16.61
CA VAL A 105 1.42 18.75 15.59
C VAL A 105 1.57 20.01 14.73
N THR A 106 2.65 20.77 14.83
CA THR A 106 2.78 22.04 14.10
C THR A 106 3.14 21.92 12.60
N TYR A 107 2.39 22.53 11.68
CA TYR A 107 2.76 22.72 10.26
C TYR A 107 2.42 24.16 9.89
N SER A 108 3.38 24.92 9.34
CA SER A 108 3.22 26.37 9.10
C SER A 108 2.54 27.09 10.30
N ASP A 109 3.10 26.93 11.50
CA ASP A 109 2.57 27.44 12.78
C ASP A 109 1.25 26.81 13.31
N GLN A 110 0.64 25.82 12.63
CA GLN A 110 -0.62 25.17 13.05
C GLN A 110 -0.44 23.81 13.71
N THR A 111 -0.92 23.61 14.94
CA THR A 111 -0.58 22.47 15.81
C THR A 111 -1.72 21.39 15.85
N PHE A 112 -1.64 20.27 15.10
CA PHE A 112 -2.61 19.15 14.95
C PHE A 112 -2.57 17.95 15.92
N GLY A 113 -3.65 17.65 16.60
CA GLY A 113 -3.73 16.48 17.46
C GLY A 113 -4.02 15.16 16.80
N VAL A 114 -4.07 14.14 17.65
CA VAL A 114 -4.83 12.91 17.38
C VAL A 114 -6.27 13.27 17.03
N ASP A 115 -6.82 14.31 17.65
CA ASP A 115 -8.16 14.80 17.34
C ASP A 115 -8.30 15.36 15.92
N ASP A 116 -7.18 15.77 15.31
CA ASP A 116 -7.11 16.27 13.93
C ASP A 116 -6.76 15.17 12.91
N ILE A 117 -6.52 13.93 13.36
CA ILE A 117 -6.30 12.79 12.46
C ILE A 117 -7.59 12.50 11.71
N ALA A 118 -7.58 12.84 10.42
CA ALA A 118 -8.68 12.58 9.52
C ALA A 118 -8.64 11.17 8.94
N ILE A 119 -7.43 10.64 8.70
CA ILE A 119 -7.22 9.32 8.11
C ILE A 119 -6.11 8.60 8.85
N THR A 120 -6.41 7.39 9.32
CA THR A 120 -5.42 6.43 9.80
C THR A 120 -5.06 5.48 8.66
N ILE A 121 -3.77 5.39 8.33
CA ILE A 121 -3.25 4.70 7.15
C ILE A 121 -2.42 3.51 7.60
N GLY A 122 -2.69 2.32 7.06
CA GLY A 122 -1.98 1.10 7.37
C GLY A 122 -2.65 0.26 8.47
N SER A 123 -2.19 -0.98 8.55
CA SER A 123 -2.81 -2.03 9.38
C SER A 123 -2.41 -1.97 10.86
N ASN A 124 -2.88 -2.94 11.64
CA ASN A 124 -2.47 -3.18 13.03
C ASN A 124 -0.96 -3.34 13.26
N TYR A 125 -0.13 -3.51 12.23
CA TYR A 125 1.32 -3.58 12.37
C TYR A 125 1.98 -2.19 12.42
N LYS A 126 1.81 -1.40 11.35
CA LYS A 126 2.36 -0.06 11.21
C LYS A 126 1.28 0.89 10.73
N GLN A 127 1.19 2.06 11.36
CA GLN A 127 0.26 3.11 11.00
C GLN A 127 0.97 4.43 10.69
N ALA A 128 0.50 5.13 9.68
CA ALA A 128 0.76 6.53 9.42
C ALA A 128 -0.56 7.30 9.51
N TYR A 129 -0.50 8.62 9.51
CA TYR A 129 -1.68 9.45 9.76
C TYR A 129 -1.75 10.61 8.77
N ALA A 130 -2.96 10.99 8.37
CA ALA A 130 -3.20 12.20 7.59
C ALA A 130 -4.07 13.18 8.38
N VAL A 131 -3.73 14.46 8.30
CA VAL A 131 -4.47 15.59 8.90
C VAL A 131 -4.92 16.54 7.79
N TRP A 132 -6.03 17.23 8.02
CA TRP A 132 -6.48 18.26 7.07
C TRP A 132 -5.63 19.52 7.18
N MET A 133 -5.25 20.07 6.04
CA MET A 133 -4.48 21.29 5.95
C MET A 133 -5.01 22.19 4.84
N GLN A 134 -5.53 23.36 5.21
CA GLN A 134 -5.92 24.38 4.23
C GLN A 134 -4.69 24.80 3.39
N GLY A 135 -4.91 24.99 2.09
CA GLY A 135 -3.89 25.21 1.05
C GLY A 135 -3.19 23.94 0.57
N TYR A 136 -3.40 22.81 1.23
CA TYR A 136 -2.61 21.60 1.03
C TYR A 136 -3.43 20.34 0.75
N GLY A 137 -4.57 20.13 1.42
CA GLY A 137 -5.34 18.87 1.39
C GLY A 137 -5.04 17.99 2.61
N TYR A 138 -5.27 16.68 2.49
CA TYR A 138 -4.91 15.73 3.55
C TYR A 138 -3.39 15.46 3.56
N LYS A 139 -2.67 16.06 4.49
CA LYS A 139 -1.21 15.92 4.60
C LYS A 139 -0.81 14.73 5.46
N ILE A 140 0.13 13.94 4.96
CA ILE A 140 0.68 12.79 5.68
C ILE A 140 1.69 13.29 6.72
N LEU A 141 1.45 12.94 7.98
CA LEU A 141 2.39 13.23 9.05
C LEU A 141 3.68 12.41 8.85
N ASN A 142 4.84 12.99 9.13
CA ASN A 142 6.14 12.31 8.97
C ASN A 142 6.48 11.36 10.14
N ILE A 143 5.45 10.79 10.75
CA ILE A 143 5.53 9.84 11.86
C ILE A 143 4.82 8.57 11.44
N ARG A 144 5.38 7.43 11.83
CA ARG A 144 4.69 6.15 11.80
C ARG A 144 4.73 5.53 13.18
N TYR A 145 3.65 4.87 13.53
CA TYR A 145 3.58 4.05 14.72
C TYR A 145 3.82 2.59 14.37
N ASN A 146 4.63 1.91 15.16
CA ASN A 146 4.90 0.49 15.06
C ASN A 146 4.36 -0.21 16.31
N SER A 147 3.30 -1.01 16.12
CA SER A 147 2.70 -1.80 17.20
C SER A 147 3.66 -2.83 17.79
N ILE A 148 4.68 -3.25 17.03
CA ILE A 148 5.68 -4.18 17.51
C ILE A 148 6.82 -3.37 18.09
N GLY A 149 6.98 -3.45 19.41
CA GLY A 149 7.90 -2.61 20.17
C GLY A 149 7.25 -1.32 20.69
N LEU A 150 6.03 -1.01 20.25
CA LEU A 150 5.24 0.15 20.67
C LEU A 150 6.01 1.47 20.46
N THR A 151 6.68 1.60 19.31
CA THR A 151 7.56 2.72 19.00
C THR A 151 6.95 3.65 17.97
N ALA A 152 7.14 4.96 18.16
CA ALA A 152 7.03 5.93 17.10
C ALA A 152 8.35 5.97 16.32
N GLU A 153 8.28 6.05 15.00
CA GLU A 153 9.43 6.12 14.12
C GLU A 153 9.22 7.25 13.10
N ALA A 154 10.28 7.96 12.73
CA ALA A 154 10.22 8.88 11.61
C ALA A 154 10.00 8.08 10.31
N MET A 155 9.21 8.60 9.37
CA MET A 155 9.06 7.99 8.04
C MET A 155 10.19 8.37 7.07
N GLY A 156 11.31 8.90 7.60
CA GLY A 156 12.46 9.43 6.86
C GLY A 156 12.29 10.91 6.50
N GLU A 157 13.25 11.49 5.79
CA GLU A 157 13.09 12.81 5.18
C GLU A 157 12.05 12.74 4.04
N ARG A 158 10.76 12.75 4.40
CA ARG A 158 9.67 12.97 3.46
C ARG A 158 9.52 14.47 3.28
N THR A 159 10.47 15.02 2.55
CA THR A 159 10.52 16.42 2.14
C THR A 159 9.56 16.75 1.01
N ASP A 160 8.98 15.72 0.39
CA ASP A 160 8.06 15.90 -0.71
C ASP A 160 6.66 16.26 -0.21
N GLU A 161 5.99 17.11 -0.99
CA GLU A 161 4.66 17.65 -0.74
C GLU A 161 3.54 16.59 -0.73
N ARG A 162 3.85 15.30 -0.51
CA ARG A 162 2.95 14.16 -0.60
C ARG A 162 1.71 14.39 0.26
N VAL A 163 0.64 14.74 -0.44
CA VAL A 163 -0.72 14.72 0.05
C VAL A 163 -1.25 13.31 -0.14
N TRP A 164 -2.12 12.89 0.76
CA TRP A 164 -2.79 11.60 0.71
C TRP A 164 -3.32 11.30 -0.70
N GLU A 165 -4.03 12.28 -1.26
CA GLU A 165 -4.68 12.32 -2.57
C GLU A 165 -3.72 12.15 -3.74
N GLY A 166 -2.45 12.50 -3.55
CA GLY A 166 -1.44 12.60 -4.60
C GLY A 166 -0.49 11.43 -4.65
N SER A 167 -0.37 10.63 -3.59
CA SER A 167 0.67 9.58 -3.57
C SER A 167 0.30 8.31 -2.81
N CYS A 168 -0.75 8.32 -1.99
CA CYS A 168 -1.04 7.23 -1.06
C CYS A 168 -2.42 6.62 -1.31
N ILE A 169 -3.39 7.46 -1.63
CA ILE A 169 -4.80 7.10 -1.73
C ILE A 169 -5.05 5.94 -2.72
N GLY A 170 -4.40 5.92 -3.89
CA GLY A 170 -4.69 4.93 -4.93
C GLY A 170 -4.24 3.49 -4.59
N CYS A 171 -3.41 3.32 -3.56
CA CYS A 171 -2.97 2.01 -3.05
C CYS A 171 -3.57 1.65 -1.69
N HIS A 172 -4.26 2.58 -1.03
CA HIS A 172 -4.76 2.40 0.34
C HIS A 172 -6.29 2.45 0.45
N LEU A 173 -6.99 2.72 -0.65
CA LEU A 173 -8.45 2.61 -0.75
C LEU A 173 -8.90 2.19 -2.14
N THR A 174 -10.21 2.05 -2.35
CA THR A 174 -10.81 1.58 -3.59
C THR A 174 -11.54 2.67 -4.35
N GLY A 175 -11.37 2.69 -5.67
CA GLY A 175 -12.18 3.51 -6.58
C GLY A 175 -11.94 5.01 -6.44
N TYR A 176 -10.70 5.43 -6.17
CA TYR A 176 -10.36 6.85 -6.15
C TYR A 176 -10.55 7.49 -7.53
N ASP A 177 -11.40 8.51 -7.61
CA ASP A 177 -11.59 9.35 -8.79
C ASP A 177 -11.06 10.77 -8.55
N PRO A 178 -9.79 11.06 -8.91
CA PRO A 178 -9.25 12.41 -8.76
C PRO A 178 -9.85 13.41 -9.73
N THR A 179 -10.52 12.96 -10.80
CA THR A 179 -11.09 13.88 -11.81
C THR A 179 -12.39 14.52 -11.35
N GLY A 180 -13.03 13.97 -10.30
CA GLY A 180 -14.17 14.59 -9.62
C GLY A 180 -13.75 15.63 -8.58
N LEU A 181 -12.51 15.54 -8.07
CA LEU A 181 -12.02 16.41 -7.02
C LEU A 181 -11.68 17.79 -7.60
N GLN A 182 -12.46 18.81 -7.23
CA GLN A 182 -12.25 20.18 -7.72
C GLN A 182 -10.86 20.68 -7.32
N ALA A 183 -10.12 21.32 -8.23
CA ALA A 183 -8.76 21.78 -7.94
C ALA A 183 -8.63 22.67 -6.69
N SER A 184 -9.68 23.43 -6.38
CA SER A 184 -9.78 24.32 -5.21
C SER A 184 -10.12 23.61 -3.89
N TYR A 185 -10.25 22.27 -3.86
CA TYR A 185 -10.58 21.55 -2.63
C TYR A 185 -9.64 21.91 -1.47
N LYS A 186 -8.37 22.12 -1.80
CA LYS A 186 -7.31 22.50 -0.85
C LYS A 186 -7.54 23.88 -0.24
N ASP A 187 -8.21 24.80 -0.93
CA ASP A 187 -8.38 26.18 -0.47
C ASP A 187 -9.47 26.32 0.59
N THR A 188 -10.27 25.27 0.79
CA THR A 188 -11.35 25.25 1.78
C THR A 188 -10.81 25.25 3.21
N ALA A 189 -11.47 25.98 4.10
CA ALA A 189 -11.08 26.07 5.51
C ALA A 189 -11.37 24.78 6.29
N VAL A 190 -12.24 23.92 5.77
CA VAL A 190 -12.72 22.69 6.42
C VAL A 190 -12.36 21.47 5.57
N PRO A 191 -12.16 20.29 6.17
CA PRO A 191 -11.91 19.07 5.42
C PRO A 191 -13.06 18.75 4.46
N TYR A 192 -12.73 18.43 3.21
CA TYR A 192 -13.75 17.94 2.26
C TYR A 192 -14.16 16.50 2.59
N ASP A 193 -15.40 16.14 2.25
CA ASP A 193 -15.84 14.76 2.33
C ASP A 193 -15.22 13.95 1.20
N LEU A 194 -14.47 12.91 1.55
CA LEU A 194 -13.81 12.02 0.58
C LEU A 194 -14.79 11.07 -0.09
N ASN A 195 -15.93 10.75 0.54
CA ASN A 195 -16.88 9.73 0.09
C ASN A 195 -17.37 9.89 -1.36
N PRO A 196 -17.61 11.10 -1.91
CA PRO A 196 -18.04 11.26 -3.30
C PRO A 196 -16.97 10.88 -4.34
N TYR A 197 -15.71 10.71 -3.91
CA TYR A 197 -14.54 10.50 -4.76
C TYR A 197 -13.91 9.12 -4.58
N ILE A 198 -14.51 8.26 -3.76
CA ILE A 198 -14.03 6.90 -3.49
C ILE A 198 -15.21 5.93 -3.52
N ALA A 199 -14.93 4.66 -3.76
CA ALA A 199 -15.92 3.60 -3.65
C ALA A 199 -15.94 2.96 -2.26
N ASP A 200 -14.76 2.76 -1.69
CA ASP A 200 -14.59 2.13 -0.40
C ASP A 200 -13.29 2.65 0.22
N LEU A 201 -13.32 3.01 1.51
CA LEU A 201 -12.11 3.44 2.23
C LEU A 201 -11.16 2.26 2.47
N ARG A 202 -11.63 1.03 2.30
CA ARG A 202 -10.86 -0.21 2.37
C ARG A 202 -10.24 -0.55 1.02
N ILE A 203 -9.31 -1.50 1.00
CA ILE A 203 -9.02 -2.26 -0.23
C ILE A 203 -10.12 -3.30 -0.41
N GLY A 204 -11.17 -2.84 -1.07
CA GLY A 204 -12.48 -3.45 -1.30
C GLY A 204 -12.52 -4.42 -2.46
N CYS A 205 -13.68 -5.06 -2.62
CA CYS A 205 -13.92 -6.04 -3.69
C CYS A 205 -13.54 -5.46 -5.07
N GLU A 206 -13.94 -4.22 -5.33
CA GLU A 206 -13.77 -3.54 -6.62
C GLU A 206 -12.30 -3.15 -6.91
N ALA A 207 -11.40 -3.16 -5.91
CA ALA A 207 -9.97 -2.97 -6.17
C ALA A 207 -9.36 -4.16 -6.94
N CYS A 208 -9.93 -5.36 -6.77
CA CYS A 208 -9.48 -6.58 -7.44
C CYS A 208 -10.44 -7.06 -8.53
N HIS A 209 -11.73 -6.79 -8.39
CA HIS A 209 -12.79 -7.24 -9.30
C HIS A 209 -13.28 -6.14 -10.25
N GLY A 210 -12.86 -4.89 -10.06
CA GLY A 210 -13.33 -3.75 -10.85
C GLY A 210 -14.75 -3.33 -10.46
N PRO A 211 -15.16 -2.11 -10.85
CA PRO A 211 -16.51 -1.62 -10.57
C PRO A 211 -17.53 -2.41 -11.39
N LYS A 212 -18.76 -2.53 -10.87
CA LYS A 212 -19.86 -3.18 -11.59
C LYS A 212 -20.15 -2.54 -12.95
N ALA A 213 -20.08 -1.21 -13.04
CA ALA A 213 -20.39 -0.45 -14.25
C ALA A 213 -19.48 -0.81 -15.44
N ASP A 214 -18.19 -1.12 -15.17
CA ASP A 214 -17.21 -1.49 -16.20
C ASP A 214 -17.20 -3.00 -16.50
N GLY A 215 -18.13 -3.76 -15.90
CA GLY A 215 -18.19 -5.20 -15.97
C GLY A 215 -17.20 -5.86 -15.01
N THR A 216 -17.71 -6.21 -13.82
CA THR A 216 -16.96 -6.93 -12.78
C THR A 216 -16.19 -8.11 -13.39
N LYS A 217 -14.88 -8.14 -13.15
CA LYS A 217 -13.99 -9.22 -13.55
C LYS A 217 -13.81 -10.19 -12.40
N ASN A 218 -13.78 -11.46 -12.73
CA ASN A 218 -13.24 -12.48 -11.84
C ASN A 218 -11.74 -12.62 -12.14
N PRO A 219 -10.84 -12.31 -11.19
CA PRO A 219 -9.41 -12.44 -11.40
C PRO A 219 -8.98 -13.81 -11.93
N ALA A 220 -9.68 -14.88 -11.55
CA ALA A 220 -9.36 -16.22 -12.02
C ALA A 220 -9.50 -16.41 -13.55
N ASP A 221 -10.27 -15.54 -14.21
CA ASP A 221 -10.55 -15.59 -15.65
C ASP A 221 -9.62 -14.67 -16.47
N LEU A 222 -8.70 -13.96 -15.80
CA LEU A 222 -7.73 -13.07 -16.44
C LEU A 222 -6.47 -13.82 -16.87
N THR A 223 -5.67 -13.21 -17.75
CA THR A 223 -4.34 -13.74 -18.10
C THR A 223 -3.43 -13.76 -16.86
N GLN A 224 -2.35 -14.56 -16.91
CA GLN A 224 -1.36 -14.62 -15.83
C GLN A 224 -0.86 -13.23 -15.44
N ASP A 225 -0.50 -12.41 -16.44
CA ASP A 225 -0.02 -11.04 -16.22
C ASP A 225 -1.07 -10.17 -15.54
N GLN A 226 -2.31 -10.17 -16.05
CA GLN A 226 -3.39 -9.38 -15.46
C GLN A 226 -3.69 -9.79 -14.00
N GLN A 227 -3.61 -11.09 -13.69
CA GLN A 227 -3.75 -11.58 -12.32
C GLN A 227 -2.65 -11.07 -11.38
N ILE A 228 -1.41 -11.06 -11.85
CA ILE A 228 -0.25 -10.56 -11.10
C ILE A 228 -0.35 -9.03 -10.95
N ASP A 229 -0.77 -8.35 -12.02
CA ASP A 229 -0.90 -6.91 -12.11
C ASP A 229 -1.94 -6.36 -11.11
N ILE A 230 -3.05 -7.06 -10.87
CA ILE A 230 -4.00 -6.68 -9.79
C ILE A 230 -3.29 -6.48 -8.44
N CYS A 231 -2.40 -7.40 -8.08
CA CYS A 231 -1.62 -7.27 -6.84
C CYS A 231 -0.52 -6.22 -7.00
N GLY A 232 0.06 -6.14 -8.20
CA GLY A 232 1.09 -5.20 -8.59
C GLY A 232 0.76 -3.76 -8.32
N ARG A 233 -0.48 -3.34 -8.62
CA ARG A 233 -0.95 -1.96 -8.40
C ARG A 233 -0.46 -1.38 -7.07
N CYS A 234 -0.53 -2.17 -6.00
CA CYS A 234 -0.09 -1.78 -4.66
C CYS A 234 1.27 -2.36 -4.26
N HIS A 235 1.60 -3.57 -4.73
CA HIS A 235 2.82 -4.31 -4.39
C HIS A 235 3.96 -4.15 -5.42
N GLY A 236 4.00 -3.01 -6.09
CA GLY A 236 5.05 -2.65 -7.05
C GLY A 236 6.03 -1.60 -6.54
N ASN A 237 5.58 -0.53 -5.88
CA ASN A 237 6.35 0.71 -5.62
C ASN A 237 6.88 1.33 -6.93
N TRP A 238 6.18 2.35 -7.43
CA TRP A 238 6.44 2.91 -8.75
C TRP A 238 7.26 4.19 -8.68
N ASN A 239 7.93 4.53 -9.79
CA ASN A 239 8.68 5.77 -9.89
C ASN A 239 7.71 6.95 -9.72
N PRO A 240 7.90 7.79 -8.68
CA PRO A 240 6.98 8.89 -8.41
C PRO A 240 7.04 9.98 -9.48
N THR A 241 8.14 10.09 -10.21
CA THR A 241 8.36 11.18 -11.15
C THR A 241 7.38 11.07 -12.32
N VAL A 242 6.40 11.97 -12.37
CA VAL A 242 5.53 12.20 -13.51
C VAL A 242 5.57 13.70 -13.81
N PRO A 243 5.94 14.14 -15.02
CA PRO A 243 6.03 15.55 -15.36
C PRO A 243 4.72 16.26 -15.09
N GLY A 244 4.80 17.46 -14.48
CA GLY A 244 3.63 18.26 -14.18
C GLY A 244 2.77 17.76 -13.02
N THR A 245 3.19 16.75 -12.25
CA THR A 245 2.46 16.30 -11.05
C THR A 245 3.32 16.33 -9.79
N THR A 246 2.67 16.42 -8.63
CA THR A 246 3.28 16.15 -7.33
C THR A 246 3.49 14.64 -7.17
N ALA A 247 4.58 14.10 -7.72
CA ALA A 247 5.13 12.79 -7.40
C ALA A 247 4.12 11.65 -7.04
N ARG A 248 3.57 10.93 -8.03
CA ARG A 248 2.56 9.86 -7.81
C ARG A 248 3.17 8.46 -7.81
N LYS A 249 3.12 7.78 -6.66
CA LYS A 249 3.57 6.38 -6.51
C LYS A 249 2.49 5.34 -6.71
N ASP A 250 1.24 5.75 -6.81
CA ASP A 250 0.08 4.90 -7.03
C ASP A 250 -0.32 4.87 -8.52
N VAL A 251 -1.08 3.83 -8.91
CA VAL A 251 -1.66 3.70 -10.26
C VAL A 251 -3.17 3.68 -10.10
N HIS A 252 -3.72 4.84 -9.73
CA HIS A 252 -5.14 4.95 -9.39
C HIS A 252 -6.05 4.66 -10.60
N GLU A 253 -5.52 4.86 -11.81
CA GLU A 253 -6.16 4.61 -13.10
C GLU A 253 -6.31 3.11 -13.41
N PHE A 254 -5.54 2.24 -12.74
CA PHE A 254 -5.56 0.80 -13.02
C PHE A 254 -6.92 0.18 -12.72
N LYS A 255 -7.46 -0.55 -13.70
CA LYS A 255 -8.63 -1.40 -13.57
C LYS A 255 -8.25 -2.87 -13.72
N PRO A 256 -8.88 -3.80 -13.00
CA PRO A 256 -8.64 -5.24 -13.20
C PRO A 256 -8.85 -5.67 -14.65
N GLY A 257 -7.83 -6.29 -15.23
CA GLY A 257 -7.75 -6.60 -16.66
C GLY A 257 -6.84 -5.66 -17.47
N ASP A 258 -6.42 -4.53 -16.91
CA ASP A 258 -5.41 -3.69 -17.55
C ASP A 258 -4.01 -4.33 -17.47
N SER A 259 -3.11 -3.85 -18.32
CA SER A 259 -1.67 -4.11 -18.22
C SER A 259 -1.00 -3.00 -17.43
N LEU A 260 -0.43 -3.33 -16.28
CA LEU A 260 0.31 -2.36 -15.47
C LEU A 260 1.58 -1.90 -16.16
N VAL A 261 2.22 -2.77 -16.93
CA VAL A 261 3.39 -2.41 -17.74
C VAL A 261 3.01 -1.31 -18.74
N TYR A 262 1.85 -1.44 -19.40
CA TYR A 262 1.37 -0.40 -20.31
C TYR A 262 1.04 0.90 -19.58
N LEU A 263 0.27 0.84 -18.48
CA LEU A 263 -0.10 2.03 -17.70
C LEU A 263 1.09 2.74 -17.05
N LEU A 264 2.22 2.06 -16.85
CA LEU A 264 3.46 2.64 -16.33
C LEU A 264 4.44 3.05 -17.43
N SER A 265 4.15 2.74 -18.69
CA SER A 265 5.04 3.00 -19.81
C SER A 265 5.08 4.50 -20.18
N PRO A 266 6.15 4.94 -20.87
CA PRO A 266 6.20 6.26 -21.49
C PRO A 266 5.03 6.54 -22.44
N ALA A 267 4.55 5.52 -23.16
CA ALA A 267 3.46 5.68 -24.11
C ALA A 267 2.15 6.13 -23.43
N TYR A 268 1.91 5.69 -22.20
CA TYR A 268 0.75 6.10 -21.42
C TYR A 268 1.01 7.39 -20.63
N ASN A 269 2.22 7.59 -20.09
CA ASN A 269 2.54 8.69 -19.19
C ASN A 269 3.30 9.84 -19.87
N GLY A 270 2.96 10.17 -21.12
CA GLY A 270 3.49 11.36 -21.80
C GLY A 270 5.01 11.39 -21.92
N GLY A 271 5.63 10.25 -22.21
CA GLY A 271 7.08 10.11 -22.37
C GLY A 271 7.84 9.73 -21.11
N VAL A 272 7.17 9.56 -19.96
CA VAL A 272 7.84 9.19 -18.71
C VAL A 272 7.63 7.75 -18.30
N ASP A 273 8.75 7.10 -18.02
CA ASP A 273 8.76 5.73 -17.56
C ASP A 273 8.58 5.67 -16.04
N ARG A 274 7.40 5.20 -15.63
CA ARG A 274 7.06 5.02 -14.22
C ARG A 274 7.45 3.64 -13.71
N LEU A 275 7.78 2.72 -14.60
CA LEU A 275 8.21 1.37 -14.26
C LEU A 275 9.68 1.43 -13.83
N MET A 276 9.94 1.20 -12.54
CA MET A 276 11.30 1.02 -12.05
C MET A 276 11.89 -0.27 -12.64
N ARG A 277 13.10 -0.23 -13.18
CA ARG A 277 13.80 -1.41 -13.68
C ARG A 277 15.12 -1.60 -12.93
N PRO A 278 15.45 -2.82 -12.48
CA PRO A 278 16.76 -3.11 -11.94
C PRO A 278 17.83 -2.92 -13.01
N LYS A 279 18.99 -2.45 -12.58
CA LYS A 279 20.21 -2.49 -13.38
C LYS A 279 20.99 -3.74 -13.00
N TRP A 280 20.87 -4.81 -13.78
CA TRP A 280 21.56 -6.07 -13.49
C TRP A 280 23.06 -5.87 -13.26
N GLY A 281 23.61 -6.50 -12.23
CA GLY A 281 24.99 -6.33 -11.78
C GLY A 281 25.26 -5.07 -10.95
N THR A 282 24.30 -4.13 -10.83
CA THR A 282 24.46 -2.88 -10.06
C THR A 282 23.34 -2.74 -9.04
N ALA A 283 23.67 -2.67 -7.75
CA ALA A 283 22.66 -2.37 -6.73
C ALA A 283 22.19 -0.92 -6.88
N THR A 284 20.88 -0.72 -6.74
CA THR A 284 20.24 0.59 -6.58
C THR A 284 19.60 0.67 -5.19
N LYS A 285 18.92 1.77 -4.89
CA LYS A 285 18.13 1.89 -3.65
C LYS A 285 16.97 0.89 -3.61
N GLU A 286 16.40 0.60 -4.76
CA GLU A 286 15.20 -0.22 -4.93
C GLU A 286 15.51 -1.68 -5.19
N PHE A 287 16.64 -1.99 -5.85
CA PHE A 287 16.99 -3.34 -6.29
C PHE A 287 18.41 -3.75 -5.91
N SER A 288 18.60 -5.02 -5.57
CA SER A 288 19.91 -5.63 -5.37
C SER A 288 20.67 -5.74 -6.69
N THR A 289 21.94 -6.15 -6.64
CA THR A 289 22.75 -6.43 -7.85
C THR A 289 22.14 -7.50 -8.75
N SER A 290 21.29 -8.37 -8.21
CA SER A 290 20.57 -9.39 -8.97
C SER A 290 19.15 -8.97 -9.33
N GLY A 291 18.82 -7.68 -9.26
CA GLY A 291 17.50 -7.17 -9.59
C GLY A 291 16.37 -7.53 -8.62
N ALA A 292 16.66 -8.22 -7.52
CA ALA A 292 15.66 -8.50 -6.49
C ALA A 292 15.31 -7.20 -5.75
N ALA A 293 14.03 -6.95 -5.55
CA ALA A 293 13.60 -5.74 -4.86
C ALA A 293 13.97 -5.76 -3.38
N ILE A 294 14.51 -4.65 -2.89
CA ILE A 294 15.02 -4.47 -1.52
C ILE A 294 13.91 -4.07 -0.55
N ASP A 295 12.87 -3.38 -1.03
CA ASP A 295 11.78 -2.84 -0.23
C ASP A 295 10.63 -3.85 0.02
N ASP A 296 9.91 -3.70 1.12
CA ASP A 296 8.90 -4.65 1.61
C ASP A 296 7.52 -4.53 0.93
N HIS A 297 7.40 -3.76 -0.15
CA HIS A 297 6.17 -3.56 -0.95
C HIS A 297 6.42 -3.68 -2.47
N MET A 298 7.43 -4.44 -2.88
CA MET A 298 7.85 -4.63 -4.28
C MET A 298 7.74 -6.09 -4.73
N GLN A 299 6.76 -6.83 -4.20
CA GLN A 299 6.57 -8.25 -4.48
C GLN A 299 6.25 -8.54 -5.95
N TRP A 300 5.62 -7.60 -6.67
CA TRP A 300 5.33 -7.73 -8.10
C TRP A 300 6.59 -7.93 -8.93
N TYR A 301 7.61 -7.11 -8.67
CA TYR A 301 8.91 -7.22 -9.33
C TYR A 301 9.51 -8.59 -9.05
N ASN A 302 9.64 -8.96 -7.78
CA ASN A 302 10.21 -10.24 -7.37
C ASN A 302 9.45 -11.45 -7.93
N PHE A 303 8.13 -11.36 -8.06
CA PHE A 303 7.35 -12.44 -8.65
C PHE A 303 7.66 -12.58 -10.14
N LYS A 304 7.67 -11.49 -10.91
CA LYS A 304 7.84 -11.54 -12.36
C LYS A 304 9.25 -11.94 -12.84
N ILE A 305 10.30 -11.69 -12.05
CA ILE A 305 11.66 -12.28 -12.28
C ILE A 305 11.85 -13.63 -11.59
N GLY A 306 10.89 -14.05 -10.77
CA GLY A 306 10.95 -15.29 -10.02
C GLY A 306 10.67 -16.51 -10.89
N LYS A 307 11.11 -17.68 -10.42
CA LYS A 307 10.94 -18.96 -11.13
C LYS A 307 9.47 -19.42 -11.27
N HIS A 308 8.56 -18.83 -10.50
CA HIS A 308 7.13 -19.13 -10.57
C HIS A 308 6.43 -18.41 -11.73
N TYR A 309 7.01 -17.30 -12.23
CA TYR A 309 6.46 -16.63 -13.40
C TYR A 309 6.52 -17.53 -14.64
N GLY A 310 5.46 -17.53 -15.45
CA GLY A 310 5.33 -18.40 -16.63
C GLY A 310 5.13 -19.88 -16.32
N LYS A 311 5.02 -20.29 -15.04
CA LYS A 311 4.73 -21.67 -14.66
C LYS A 311 3.23 -21.91 -14.56
N PHE A 312 2.86 -23.18 -14.74
CA PHE A 312 1.48 -23.65 -14.67
C PHE A 312 1.39 -24.86 -13.74
N PHE A 313 0.28 -24.98 -13.03
CA PHE A 313 -0.08 -26.14 -12.23
C PHE A 313 -1.52 -26.53 -12.56
N ASN A 314 -1.74 -27.80 -12.91
CA ASN A 314 -3.05 -28.31 -13.38
C ASN A 314 -3.69 -27.44 -14.46
N GLY A 315 -2.89 -27.01 -15.44
CA GLY A 315 -3.36 -26.17 -16.56
C GLY A 315 -3.67 -24.72 -16.20
N LYS A 316 -3.46 -24.29 -14.95
CA LYS A 316 -3.66 -22.90 -14.51
C LYS A 316 -2.33 -22.20 -14.26
N PRO A 317 -2.16 -20.91 -14.63
CA PRO A 317 -0.93 -20.20 -14.35
C PRO A 317 -0.69 -20.05 -12.85
N VAL A 318 0.57 -20.09 -12.44
CA VAL A 318 0.98 -19.74 -11.08
C VAL A 318 0.99 -18.21 -10.96
N THR A 319 0.22 -17.68 -10.02
CA THR A 319 0.05 -16.24 -9.78
C THR A 319 0.14 -15.95 -8.27
N CYS A 320 -0.03 -14.69 -7.88
CA CYS A 320 -0.10 -14.31 -6.47
C CYS A 320 -1.18 -15.11 -5.73
N THR A 321 -2.35 -15.30 -6.36
CA THR A 321 -3.50 -15.99 -5.75
C THR A 321 -3.39 -17.51 -5.79
N SER A 322 -2.37 -18.09 -6.45
CA SER A 322 -2.05 -19.51 -6.28
C SER A 322 -1.61 -19.79 -4.85
N CYS A 323 -0.89 -18.85 -4.24
CA CYS A 323 -0.36 -19.00 -2.88
C CYS A 323 -1.12 -18.17 -1.83
N HIS A 324 -1.74 -17.07 -2.26
CA HIS A 324 -2.42 -16.12 -1.38
C HIS A 324 -3.94 -16.14 -1.53
N ASP A 325 -4.67 -15.85 -0.46
CA ASP A 325 -6.14 -15.73 -0.49
C ASP A 325 -6.59 -14.37 0.01
N PRO A 326 -6.94 -13.41 -0.87
CA PRO A 326 -7.39 -12.10 -0.43
C PRO A 326 -8.76 -12.13 0.28
N HIS A 327 -9.50 -13.24 0.20
CA HIS A 327 -10.84 -13.37 0.80
C HIS A 327 -10.83 -13.97 2.21
N LYS A 328 -9.71 -14.57 2.65
CA LYS A 328 -9.66 -15.28 3.93
C LYS A 328 -8.66 -14.66 4.88
N ASN A 329 -9.10 -14.41 6.11
CA ASN A 329 -8.17 -14.17 7.19
C ASN A 329 -7.65 -15.52 7.70
N ASN A 330 -6.34 -15.65 7.87
CA ASN A 330 -5.77 -16.86 8.46
C ASN A 330 -5.72 -16.68 9.99
N PRO A 331 -6.49 -17.45 10.77
CA PRO A 331 -6.47 -17.36 12.23
C PRO A 331 -5.05 -17.63 12.76
N GLY A 332 -4.57 -16.77 13.67
CA GLY A 332 -3.20 -16.81 14.20
C GLY A 332 -2.25 -15.73 13.67
N ARG A 333 -2.70 -14.87 12.73
CA ARG A 333 -1.90 -13.73 12.24
C ARG A 333 -2.21 -12.45 13.02
N ASN A 334 -1.57 -12.24 14.17
CA ASN A 334 -1.77 -11.01 14.95
C ASN A 334 -1.24 -9.72 14.28
N TYR A 335 -0.52 -9.78 13.15
CA TYR A 335 0.14 -8.59 12.58
C TYR A 335 0.15 -8.53 11.04
N GLY A 336 -0.79 -9.19 10.36
CA GLY A 336 -1.09 -8.92 8.94
C GLY A 336 0.01 -9.13 7.90
N ARG A 337 1.07 -9.92 8.15
CA ARG A 337 2.26 -9.93 7.27
C ARG A 337 2.22 -10.86 6.06
N ARG A 338 1.36 -11.88 5.99
CA ARG A 338 1.16 -12.68 4.77
C ARG A 338 -0.27 -13.21 4.80
N ILE A 339 -0.94 -13.37 3.68
CA ILE A 339 -2.26 -14.03 3.64
C ILE A 339 -2.08 -15.26 2.76
N LEU A 340 -1.45 -16.31 3.28
CA LEU A 340 -1.21 -17.54 2.51
C LEU A 340 -2.45 -18.43 2.59
N LYS A 341 -2.71 -19.19 1.54
CA LYS A 341 -3.66 -20.31 1.57
C LYS A 341 -3.13 -21.41 2.49
N GLY A 342 -4.05 -22.17 3.07
CA GLY A 342 -3.74 -23.29 3.95
C GLY A 342 -3.10 -22.89 5.28
N ASP A 343 -2.60 -23.91 5.96
CA ASP A 343 -1.97 -23.80 7.27
C ASP A 343 -0.54 -23.28 7.13
N TYR A 344 -0.19 -22.34 8.00
CA TYR A 344 1.18 -21.85 8.12
C TYR A 344 1.68 -22.13 9.53
N ASN A 345 2.67 -23.02 9.63
CA ASN A 345 3.33 -23.29 10.89
C ASN A 345 4.40 -22.22 11.14
N TYR A 346 4.20 -21.35 12.15
CA TYR A 346 5.14 -20.27 12.46
C TYR A 346 6.47 -20.75 13.03
N THR A 347 6.46 -21.89 13.72
CA THR A 347 7.65 -22.47 14.33
C THR A 347 8.59 -23.02 13.26
N THR A 348 8.03 -23.70 12.26
CA THR A 348 8.82 -24.32 11.19
C THR A 348 8.91 -23.46 9.92
N GLY A 349 8.04 -22.46 9.78
CA GLY A 349 7.88 -21.66 8.57
C GLY A 349 7.21 -22.42 7.41
N VAL A 350 6.72 -23.63 7.61
CA VAL A 350 6.13 -24.42 6.52
C VAL A 350 4.71 -23.93 6.22
N ALA A 351 4.43 -23.65 4.95
CA ALA A 351 3.09 -23.35 4.45
C ALA A 351 2.56 -24.58 3.70
N SER A 352 1.41 -25.12 4.08
CA SER A 352 0.87 -26.34 3.47
C SER A 352 0.52 -26.15 1.99
N ILE A 353 0.19 -24.92 1.57
CA ILE A 353 -0.09 -24.57 0.17
C ILE A 353 1.02 -24.98 -0.80
N CYS A 354 2.28 -24.95 -0.37
CA CYS A 354 3.41 -25.34 -1.22
C CYS A 354 3.34 -26.82 -1.61
N ASN A 355 2.79 -27.66 -0.73
CA ASN A 355 2.70 -29.10 -0.95
C ASN A 355 1.64 -29.48 -2.00
N GLU A 356 0.73 -28.57 -2.36
CA GLU A 356 -0.23 -28.81 -3.44
C GLU A 356 0.50 -29.03 -4.78
N CYS A 357 1.59 -28.30 -5.02
CA CYS A 357 2.40 -28.41 -6.24
C CYS A 357 3.71 -29.19 -6.03
N HIS A 358 4.21 -29.23 -4.78
CA HIS A 358 5.50 -29.81 -4.43
C HIS A 358 5.38 -30.89 -3.34
N PRO A 359 4.67 -32.01 -3.59
CA PRO A 359 4.27 -32.97 -2.56
C PRO A 359 5.40 -33.67 -1.80
N ASN A 360 6.66 -33.52 -2.23
CA ASN A 360 7.83 -34.18 -1.63
C ASN A 360 8.99 -33.24 -1.32
N ALA A 361 8.80 -31.93 -1.46
CA ALA A 361 9.94 -31.02 -1.49
C ALA A 361 10.35 -30.42 -0.14
N GLY A 362 9.61 -30.72 0.94
CA GLY A 362 9.93 -30.25 2.28
C GLY A 362 10.07 -28.72 2.40
N TYR A 363 9.45 -27.95 1.50
CA TYR A 363 9.65 -26.50 1.42
C TYR A 363 9.06 -25.79 2.65
N GLY A 364 9.94 -25.46 3.60
CA GLY A 364 9.67 -24.48 4.65
C GLY A 364 9.88 -23.06 4.11
N VAL A 365 8.84 -22.24 4.07
CA VAL A 365 8.95 -20.80 3.85
C VAL A 365 9.31 -20.13 5.17
N THR A 366 10.58 -20.23 5.55
CA THR A 366 11.05 -19.74 6.85
C THR A 366 10.95 -18.21 6.95
N LYS A 367 10.75 -17.72 8.18
CA LYS A 367 10.53 -16.30 8.48
C LYS A 367 11.75 -15.45 8.09
N LYS A 368 11.54 -14.25 7.52
CA LYS A 368 12.60 -13.26 7.29
C LYS A 368 13.38 -13.05 8.60
N GLY A 369 14.69 -13.30 8.57
CA GLY A 369 15.59 -13.19 9.73
C GLY A 369 15.97 -14.51 10.42
N VAL A 370 15.45 -15.67 9.99
CA VAL A 370 15.93 -16.99 10.45
C VAL A 370 17.01 -17.50 9.48
N ALA A 371 18.11 -18.06 10.00
CA ALA A 371 19.15 -18.67 9.17
C ALA A 371 18.53 -19.80 8.30
N GLY A 372 18.78 -19.79 6.99
CA GLY A 372 18.17 -20.74 6.04
C GLY A 372 16.79 -20.34 5.50
N ALA A 373 16.28 -19.15 5.82
CA ALA A 373 14.91 -18.75 5.49
C ALA A 373 14.63 -18.40 4.04
N LEU A 374 13.98 -19.25 3.25
CA LEU A 374 13.76 -18.97 1.82
C LEU A 374 12.70 -17.86 1.58
N ASN A 375 13.05 -16.84 0.80
CA ASN A 375 12.10 -15.95 0.16
C ASN A 375 11.32 -16.76 -0.90
N PRO A 376 10.01 -16.97 -0.75
CA PRO A 376 9.26 -17.86 -1.63
C PRO A 376 9.14 -17.34 -3.07
N HIS A 377 9.40 -16.04 -3.30
CA HIS A 377 9.37 -15.44 -4.63
C HIS A 377 10.70 -15.58 -5.38
N THR A 378 11.83 -15.69 -4.65
CA THR A 378 13.18 -15.83 -5.22
C THR A 378 13.84 -17.20 -4.94
N ALA A 379 13.23 -18.00 -4.07
CA ALA A 379 13.70 -19.29 -3.53
C ALA A 379 15.09 -19.24 -2.83
N LYS A 380 15.44 -18.15 -2.11
CA LYS A 380 16.76 -17.99 -1.44
C LYS A 380 16.71 -17.52 0.03
N PRO A 381 17.72 -17.87 0.87
CA PRO A 381 17.69 -17.55 2.31
C PRO A 381 17.81 -16.04 2.61
N TYR A 382 16.96 -15.49 3.47
CA TYR A 382 16.90 -14.07 3.85
C TYR A 382 18.19 -13.51 4.50
N ASN A 383 19.18 -14.34 4.87
CA ASN A 383 20.35 -13.95 5.68
C ASN A 383 21.73 -14.41 5.14
N VAL A 384 21.86 -14.87 3.88
CA VAL A 384 23.19 -15.16 3.30
C VAL A 384 23.36 -14.45 1.97
N GLY A 385 24.07 -13.33 2.01
CA GLY A 385 24.43 -12.55 0.83
C GLY A 385 23.23 -11.86 0.17
N LEU A 386 23.53 -10.90 -0.69
CA LEU A 386 22.54 -10.30 -1.60
C LEU A 386 21.71 -11.43 -2.23
N ASP A 387 20.39 -11.21 -2.22
CA ASP A 387 19.31 -12.11 -2.64
C ASP A 387 19.49 -12.45 -4.13
N THR A 388 20.53 -13.23 -4.46
CA THR A 388 21.00 -13.40 -5.84
C THR A 388 19.99 -14.26 -6.59
N ILE A 389 18.99 -13.65 -7.21
CA ILE A 389 18.44 -14.21 -8.46
C ILE A 389 19.67 -14.63 -9.29
N PRO A 390 19.69 -15.82 -9.93
CA PRO A 390 20.82 -16.23 -10.75
C PRO A 390 21.27 -14.99 -11.51
N THR A 391 22.51 -14.57 -11.26
CA THR A 391 23.13 -13.45 -11.96
C THR A 391 23.38 -13.98 -13.36
N ASP A 392 22.30 -14.12 -14.11
CA ASP A 392 22.37 -14.21 -15.54
C ASP A 392 22.42 -12.76 -15.99
N PRO A 393 23.60 -12.22 -16.34
CA PRO A 393 23.70 -10.87 -16.89
C PRO A 393 22.93 -10.73 -18.23
N THR A 394 22.40 -11.84 -18.78
CA THR A 394 21.50 -11.87 -19.93
C THR A 394 20.02 -12.01 -19.55
N ALA A 395 19.68 -12.12 -18.26
CA ALA A 395 18.29 -12.13 -17.81
C ALA A 395 17.61 -10.82 -18.22
N LYS A 396 16.61 -10.95 -19.09
CA LYS A 396 15.69 -9.88 -19.45
C LYS A 396 14.42 -10.03 -18.62
N TRP A 397 13.75 -8.91 -18.37
CA TRP A 397 12.40 -8.99 -17.86
C TRP A 397 11.50 -9.70 -18.87
N PRO A 398 10.44 -10.40 -18.47
CA PRO A 398 9.56 -11.10 -19.41
C PRO A 398 8.85 -10.21 -20.44
N TRP A 399 8.93 -8.88 -20.29
CA TRP A 399 8.31 -7.88 -21.16
C TRP A 399 9.35 -7.05 -21.95
N GLU A 400 10.64 -7.36 -21.81
CA GLU A 400 11.74 -6.88 -22.66
C GLU A 400 12.05 -7.90 -23.76
#